data_AF-A0AB39UY46-F1
#
_entry.id   AF-A0AB39UY46-F1
#
_cell.length_a   1.000
_cell.length_b   1.000
_cell.length_c   1.000
_cell.angle_alpha   90.00
_cell.angle_beta   90.00
_cell.angle_gamma   90.00
#
_symmetry.space_group_name_H-M   'P 1'
#
loop_
_entity.id
_entity.type
_entity.pdbx_description
1 polymer ?
#
loop_
_entity_poly.entity_id
_entity_poly.type
_entity_poly.pdbx_seq_one_letter_code
_entity_poly.pdbx_strand_id
1 'polypeptide(L)'
;MNEDQHTTELLKRALGLLARREHCRSELARKLARHATNPRDLDKVLDHCVAENWLNEVRYAAMLARNRASAGWGPRRVEHELKCAGLSETDIRAGLKDADVDWYATAADWLVRRKPDLSTEEARWKARGRLLQRGFTQDQADHALDVAEALEKGDVPSHGRG
;
A
#
# COMPACT_ATOMS: atom_id res chain seq x y z
N MET A 1 -37.34 -20.13 0.37
CA MET A 1 -37.31 -19.16 1.48
C MET A 1 -35.97 -19.12 2.24
N ASN A 2 -34.96 -19.97 1.95
CA ASN A 2 -33.66 -19.95 2.67
C ASN A 2 -32.54 -19.12 1.98
N GLU A 3 -32.65 -18.82 0.68
CA GLU A 3 -31.62 -18.07 -0.07
C GLU A 3 -31.48 -16.61 0.41
N ASP A 4 -32.60 -15.94 0.69
CA ASP A 4 -32.62 -14.53 1.11
C ASP A 4 -32.08 -14.33 2.54
N GLN A 5 -32.30 -15.29 3.44
CA GLN A 5 -31.75 -15.24 4.79
C GLN A 5 -30.23 -15.47 4.78
N HIS A 6 -29.75 -16.39 3.95
CA HIS A 6 -28.32 -16.70 3.85
C HIS A 6 -27.50 -15.54 3.26
N THR A 7 -28.00 -14.92 2.18
CA THR A 7 -27.38 -13.73 1.59
C THR A 7 -27.38 -12.54 2.56
N THR A 8 -28.46 -12.36 3.33
CA THR A 8 -28.53 -11.33 4.39
C THR A 8 -27.46 -11.53 5.46
N GLU A 9 -27.23 -12.76 5.93
CA GLU A 9 -26.19 -13.05 6.93
C GLU A 9 -24.77 -12.87 6.38
N LEU A 10 -24.53 -13.25 5.12
CA LEU A 10 -23.28 -12.96 4.43
C LEU A 10 -23.05 -11.45 4.32
N LEU A 11 -24.08 -10.67 4.00
CA LEU A 11 -24.00 -9.22 3.89
C LEU A 11 -23.66 -8.56 5.22
N LYS A 12 -24.31 -8.96 6.32
CA LYS A 12 -23.98 -8.47 7.67
C LYS A 12 -22.51 -8.71 8.02
N ARG A 13 -21.98 -9.90 7.67
CA ARG A 13 -20.56 -10.23 7.88
C ARG A 13 -19.65 -9.37 6.99
N ALA A 14 -20.02 -9.15 5.74
CA ALA A 14 -19.30 -8.30 4.81
C ALA A 14 -19.19 -6.86 5.35
N LEU A 15 -20.32 -6.28 5.77
CA LEU A 15 -20.39 -4.96 6.38
C LEU A 15 -19.54 -4.85 7.65
N GLY A 16 -19.57 -5.87 8.52
CA GLY A 16 -18.73 -5.90 9.73
C GLY A 16 -17.22 -5.94 9.44
N LEU A 17 -16.80 -6.47 8.29
CA LEU A 17 -15.42 -6.42 7.84
C LEU A 17 -15.09 -5.05 7.23
N LEU A 18 -15.92 -4.56 6.31
CA LEU A 18 -15.76 -3.28 5.63
C LEU A 18 -15.78 -2.09 6.59
N ALA A 19 -16.57 -2.17 7.67
CA ALA A 19 -16.62 -1.13 8.70
C ALA A 19 -15.30 -0.96 9.47
N ARG A 20 -14.42 -1.96 9.48
CA ARG A 20 -13.13 -1.89 10.19
C ARG A 20 -12.01 -1.36 9.33
N ARG A 21 -11.99 -1.75 8.05
CA ARG A 21 -11.02 -1.27 7.06
C ARG A 21 -11.49 -1.59 5.64
N GLU A 22 -10.89 -0.90 4.68
CA GLU A 22 -11.06 -1.22 3.27
C GLU A 22 -10.55 -2.64 2.97
N HIS A 23 -11.30 -3.33 2.10
CA HIS A 23 -10.99 -4.66 1.61
C HIS A 23 -11.16 -4.70 0.09
N CYS A 24 -10.26 -5.39 -0.60
CA CYS A 24 -10.49 -5.76 -1.99
C CYS A 24 -11.50 -6.92 -2.10
N ARG A 25 -12.08 -7.08 -3.28
CA ARG A 25 -13.06 -8.13 -3.58
C ARG A 25 -12.51 -9.52 -3.28
N SER A 26 -11.27 -9.79 -3.67
CA SER A 26 -10.64 -11.11 -3.45
C SER A 26 -10.40 -11.41 -1.97
N GLU A 27 -10.01 -10.41 -1.17
CA GLU A 27 -9.84 -10.57 0.27
C GLU A 27 -11.18 -10.84 0.96
N LEU A 28 -12.21 -10.08 0.59
CA LEU A 28 -13.55 -10.24 1.16
C LEU A 28 -14.16 -11.58 0.77
N ALA A 29 -14.04 -11.97 -0.51
CA ALA A 29 -14.45 -13.28 -1.01
C ALA A 29 -13.81 -14.42 -0.21
N ARG A 30 -12.49 -14.39 -0.03
CA ARG A 30 -11.75 -15.41 0.73
C ARG A 30 -12.22 -15.51 2.19
N LYS A 31 -12.52 -14.38 2.84
CA LYS A 31 -13.00 -14.36 4.24
C LYS A 31 -14.43 -14.86 4.39
N LEU A 32 -15.27 -14.60 3.40
CA LEU A 32 -16.68 -15.00 3.41
C LEU A 32 -16.90 -16.42 2.85
N ALA A 33 -15.96 -16.96 2.05
CA ALA A 33 -16.07 -18.28 1.43
C ALA A 33 -16.38 -19.40 2.44
N ARG A 34 -15.75 -19.39 3.62
CA ARG A 34 -16.01 -20.36 4.70
C ARG A 34 -17.43 -20.29 5.30
N HIS A 35 -18.18 -19.24 5.00
CA HIS A 35 -19.55 -19.02 5.46
C HIS A 35 -20.55 -19.09 4.29
N ALA A 36 -20.07 -19.20 3.05
CA ALA A 36 -20.91 -19.27 1.87
C ALA A 36 -21.21 -20.73 1.54
N THR A 37 -22.48 -21.13 1.61
CA THR A 37 -22.95 -22.46 1.21
C THR A 37 -22.99 -22.60 -0.31
N ASN A 38 -23.17 -21.48 -1.03
CA ASN A 38 -23.23 -21.41 -2.48
C ASN A 38 -22.31 -20.27 -2.98
N PRO A 39 -21.37 -20.55 -3.90
CA PRO A 39 -20.53 -19.52 -4.51
C PRO A 39 -21.32 -18.39 -5.18
N ARG A 40 -22.49 -18.68 -5.76
CA ARG A 40 -23.32 -17.66 -6.42
C ARG A 40 -23.87 -16.63 -5.43
N ASP A 41 -24.17 -17.04 -4.21
CA ASP A 41 -24.69 -16.12 -3.19
C ASP A 41 -23.57 -15.20 -2.68
N LEU A 42 -22.35 -15.72 -2.60
CA LEU A 42 -21.18 -14.91 -2.30
C LEU A 42 -20.96 -13.85 -3.37
N ASP A 43 -20.98 -14.23 -4.66
CA ASP A 43 -20.79 -13.27 -5.75
C ASP A 43 -21.87 -12.17 -5.75
N LYS A 44 -23.14 -12.54 -5.56
CA LYS A 44 -24.25 -11.56 -5.41
C LYS A 44 -23.99 -10.55 -4.28
N VAL A 45 -23.55 -11.03 -3.11
CA VAL A 45 -23.25 -10.15 -1.97
C VAL A 45 -22.08 -9.22 -2.27
N LEU A 46 -21.04 -9.72 -2.93
CA LEU A 46 -19.88 -8.91 -3.34
C LEU A 46 -20.28 -7.85 -4.38
N ASP A 47 -21.09 -8.23 -5.38
CA ASP A 47 -21.61 -7.32 -6.40
C ASP A 47 -22.48 -6.23 -5.77
N HIS A 48 -23.34 -6.58 -4.82
CA HIS A 48 -24.11 -5.61 -4.07
C HIS A 48 -23.21 -4.64 -3.27
N CYS A 49 -22.17 -5.14 -2.61
CA CYS A 49 -21.22 -4.27 -1.90
C CYS A 49 -20.47 -3.31 -2.85
N VAL A 50 -20.17 -3.73 -4.08
CA VAL A 50 -19.57 -2.87 -5.11
C VAL A 50 -20.59 -1.83 -5.60
N ALA A 51 -21.83 -2.24 -5.87
CA ALA A 51 -22.90 -1.35 -6.32
C ALA A 51 -23.22 -0.25 -5.32
N GLU A 52 -23.24 -0.58 -4.02
CA GLU A 52 -23.40 0.38 -2.91
C GLU A 52 -22.13 1.18 -2.62
N ASN A 53 -21.05 0.97 -3.39
CA ASN A 53 -19.73 1.57 -3.20
C ASN A 53 -19.11 1.30 -1.81
N TRP A 54 -19.57 0.28 -1.09
CA TRP A 54 -18.97 -0.19 0.17
C TRP A 54 -17.66 -0.92 -0.09
N LEU A 55 -17.56 -1.63 -1.22
CA LEU A 55 -16.33 -2.22 -1.72
C LEU A 55 -15.80 -1.36 -2.87
N ASN A 56 -14.60 -0.81 -2.69
CA ASN A 56 -13.98 0.04 -3.68
C ASN A 56 -12.48 -0.28 -3.78
N GLU A 57 -12.09 -0.84 -4.93
CA GLU A 57 -10.71 -1.26 -5.21
C GLU A 57 -9.73 -0.08 -5.19
N VAL A 58 -10.15 1.11 -5.65
CA VAL A 58 -9.33 2.34 -5.63
C VAL A 58 -9.05 2.78 -4.19
N ARG A 59 -10.08 2.82 -3.33
CA ARG A 59 -9.90 3.15 -1.89
C ARG A 59 -9.02 2.13 -1.19
N TYR A 60 -9.19 0.85 -1.51
CA TYR A 60 -8.33 -0.21 -0.99
C TYR A 60 -6.87 -0.02 -1.42
N ALA A 61 -6.62 0.26 -2.70
CA ALA A 61 -5.29 0.51 -3.22
C ALA A 61 -4.62 1.73 -2.55
N ALA A 62 -5.36 2.82 -2.38
CA ALA A 62 -4.88 4.02 -1.71
C ALA A 62 -4.55 3.76 -0.22
N MET A 63 -5.43 3.05 0.50
CA MET A 63 -5.20 2.63 1.88
C MET A 63 -3.94 1.75 1.98
N LEU A 64 -3.79 0.75 1.11
CA LEU A 64 -2.63 -0.14 1.13
C LEU A 64 -1.34 0.62 0.85
N ALA A 65 -1.35 1.52 -0.13
CA ALA A 65 -0.21 2.36 -0.48
C ALA A 65 0.25 3.21 0.71
N ARG A 66 -0.66 3.93 1.37
CA ARG A 66 -0.33 4.71 2.58
C ARG A 66 0.24 3.82 3.69
N ASN A 67 -0.40 2.69 3.97
CA ASN A 67 0.06 1.76 5.01
C ASN A 67 1.46 1.21 4.72
N ARG A 68 1.76 0.90 3.45
CA ARG A 68 3.05 0.36 3.04
C ARG A 68 4.13 1.45 3.02
N ALA A 69 3.80 2.65 2.61
CA ALA A 69 4.67 3.81 2.69
C ALA A 69 5.09 4.11 4.13
N SER A 70 4.15 4.12 5.09
CA SER A 70 4.48 4.32 6.51
C SER A 70 5.38 3.21 7.09
N ALA A 71 5.32 2.00 6.53
CA ALA A 71 6.22 0.91 6.88
C ALA A 71 7.54 0.93 6.08
N GLY A 72 7.76 1.94 5.24
CA GLY A 72 8.94 2.20 4.42
C GLY A 72 9.09 1.29 3.22
N TRP A 73 8.01 0.72 2.70
CA TRP A 73 8.04 -0.07 1.46
C TRP A 73 7.88 0.85 0.25
N GLY A 74 8.53 0.48 -0.86
CA GLY A 74 8.49 1.28 -2.09
C GLY A 74 7.32 0.93 -3.01
N PRO A 75 7.06 1.79 -4.02
CA PRO A 75 5.88 1.71 -4.88
C PRO A 75 5.80 0.40 -5.67
N ARG A 76 6.92 -0.15 -6.14
CA ARG A 76 6.91 -1.41 -6.94
C ARG A 76 6.39 -2.59 -6.14
N ARG A 77 6.68 -2.62 -4.83
CA ARG A 77 6.20 -3.68 -3.94
C ARG A 77 4.71 -3.54 -3.66
N VAL A 78 4.24 -2.30 -3.49
CA VAL A 78 2.81 -1.99 -3.36
C VAL A 78 2.06 -2.40 -4.62
N GLU A 79 2.54 -2.00 -5.80
CA GLU A 79 1.95 -2.41 -7.08
C GLU A 79 1.87 -3.92 -7.23
N HIS A 80 2.94 -4.64 -6.88
CA HIS A 80 2.95 -6.09 -6.95
C HIS A 80 1.92 -6.72 -6.00
N GLU A 81 1.81 -6.22 -4.76
CA GLU A 81 0.83 -6.70 -3.78
C GLU A 81 -0.60 -6.45 -4.26
N LEU A 82 -0.87 -5.29 -4.86
CA LEU A 82 -2.18 -4.97 -5.44
C LEU A 82 -2.52 -5.87 -6.64
N LYS A 83 -1.55 -6.14 -7.52
CA LYS A 83 -1.70 -7.07 -8.64
C LYS A 83 -2.00 -8.49 -8.14
N CYS A 84 -1.29 -8.96 -7.12
CA CYS A 84 -1.55 -10.26 -6.50
C CYS A 84 -2.91 -10.33 -5.79
N ALA A 85 -3.42 -9.19 -5.30
CA ALA A 85 -4.77 -9.07 -4.78
C ALA A 85 -5.85 -9.06 -5.87
N GLY A 86 -5.48 -9.05 -7.15
CA GLY A 86 -6.40 -9.16 -8.29
C GLY A 86 -6.98 -7.83 -8.76
N LEU A 87 -6.38 -6.69 -8.37
CA LEU A 87 -6.82 -5.39 -8.83
C LEU A 87 -6.45 -5.15 -10.30
N SER A 88 -7.32 -4.43 -11.00
CA SER A 88 -7.04 -3.95 -12.35
C SER A 88 -5.91 -2.91 -12.35
N GLU A 89 -5.15 -2.82 -13.43
CA GLU A 89 -4.08 -1.80 -13.53
C GLU A 89 -4.64 -0.38 -13.43
N THR A 90 -5.86 -0.17 -13.91
CA THR A 90 -6.59 1.11 -13.80
C THR A 90 -6.89 1.47 -12.36
N ASP A 91 -7.38 0.54 -11.54
CA ASP A 91 -7.68 0.80 -10.13
C ASP A 91 -6.40 0.99 -9.31
N ILE A 92 -5.35 0.24 -9.63
CA ILE A 92 -4.02 0.39 -9.02
C ILE A 92 -3.49 1.79 -9.29
N ARG A 93 -3.50 2.23 -10.55
CA ARG A 93 -2.99 3.54 -10.92
C ARG A 93 -3.80 4.66 -10.28
N ALA A 94 -5.12 4.54 -10.27
CA ALA A 94 -6.00 5.50 -9.61
C ALA A 94 -5.75 5.55 -8.10
N GLY A 95 -5.64 4.39 -7.44
CA GLY A 95 -5.42 4.31 -6.00
C GLY A 95 -4.05 4.80 -5.57
N LEU A 96 -3.00 4.51 -6.35
CA LEU A 96 -1.65 5.05 -6.09
C LEU A 96 -1.60 6.57 -6.25
N LYS A 97 -2.35 7.11 -7.22
CA LYS A 97 -2.50 8.56 -7.39
C LYS A 97 -3.27 9.19 -6.23
N ASP A 98 -4.39 8.59 -5.83
CA ASP A 98 -5.21 9.04 -4.69
C ASP A 98 -4.49 8.93 -3.34
N ALA A 99 -3.57 7.97 -3.22
CA ALA A 99 -2.74 7.85 -2.03
C ALA A 99 -1.85 9.08 -1.78
N ASP A 100 -1.50 9.80 -2.86
CA ASP A 100 -0.64 10.98 -2.87
C ASP A 100 0.65 10.80 -2.03
N VAL A 101 1.25 9.62 -2.15
CA VAL A 101 2.43 9.26 -1.38
C VAL A 101 3.68 9.82 -2.06
N ASP A 102 4.44 10.61 -1.31
CA ASP A 102 5.80 10.96 -1.69
C ASP A 102 6.76 9.79 -1.41
N TRP A 103 6.98 8.98 -2.44
CA TRP A 103 7.89 7.84 -2.39
C TRP A 103 9.36 8.24 -2.26
N TYR A 104 9.75 9.44 -2.69
CA TYR A 104 11.11 9.96 -2.52
C TYR A 104 11.36 10.29 -1.05
N ALA A 105 10.46 11.06 -0.44
CA ALA A 105 10.52 11.35 0.99
C ALA A 105 10.45 10.08 1.84
N THR A 106 9.61 9.10 1.45
CA THR A 106 9.52 7.81 2.15
C THR A 106 10.83 7.02 2.10
N ALA A 107 11.50 6.98 0.94
CA ALA A 107 12.79 6.30 0.78
C ALA A 107 13.87 6.99 1.64
N ALA A 108 13.92 8.32 1.59
CA ALA A 108 14.86 9.14 2.35
C ALA A 108 14.66 8.97 3.87
N ASP A 109 13.43 9.14 4.38
CA ASP A 109 13.12 8.98 5.80
C ASP A 109 13.50 7.58 6.30
N TRP A 110 13.18 6.54 5.52
CA TRP A 110 13.56 5.18 5.88
C TRP A 110 15.08 4.99 5.98
N LEU A 111 15.84 5.56 5.02
CA LEU A 111 17.29 5.43 5.00
C LEU A 111 17.93 6.25 6.13
N VAL A 112 17.54 7.51 6.30
CA VAL A 112 18.05 8.43 7.33
C VAL A 112 17.86 7.88 8.73
N ARG A 113 16.68 7.29 9.03
CA ARG A 113 16.42 6.64 10.32
C ARG A 113 17.39 5.50 10.64
N ARG A 114 17.94 4.84 9.62
CA ARG A 114 18.93 3.78 9.78
C ARG A 114 20.35 4.29 9.99
N LYS A 115 20.61 5.58 9.76
CA LYS A 115 21.92 6.21 9.88
C LYS A 115 23.02 5.35 9.24
N PRO A 116 22.88 5.00 7.95
CA PRO A 116 23.87 4.18 7.28
C PRO A 116 25.17 4.96 7.17
N ASP A 117 26.30 4.31 7.42
CA ASP A 117 27.60 4.86 7.04
C ASP A 117 27.68 4.88 5.49
N LEU A 118 27.72 6.07 4.90
CA LEU A 118 27.83 6.27 3.44
C LEU A 118 29.23 6.76 3.02
N SER A 119 30.24 6.60 3.89
CA SER A 119 31.62 7.05 3.63
C SER A 119 32.33 6.34 2.49
N THR A 120 31.83 5.16 2.07
CA THR A 120 32.44 4.34 1.02
C THR A 120 31.43 3.98 -0.08
N GLU A 121 31.95 3.80 -1.29
CA GLU A 121 31.15 3.38 -2.44
C GLU A 121 30.49 2.00 -2.24
N GLU A 122 31.18 1.10 -1.54
CA GLU A 122 30.62 -0.21 -1.19
C GLU A 122 29.43 -0.08 -0.23
N ALA A 123 29.50 0.83 0.75
CA ALA A 123 28.41 1.05 1.68
C ALA A 123 27.20 1.73 1.01
N ARG A 124 27.44 2.66 0.08
CA ARG A 124 26.40 3.22 -0.81
C ARG A 124 25.72 2.14 -1.62
N TRP A 125 26.49 1.28 -2.29
CA TRP A 125 25.95 0.17 -3.07
C TRP A 125 25.06 -0.76 -2.22
N LYS A 126 25.50 -1.11 -1.00
CA LYS A 126 24.70 -1.90 -0.05
C LYS A 126 23.43 -1.16 0.38
N ALA A 127 23.51 0.13 0.68
CA ALA A 127 22.35 0.95 1.06
C ALA A 127 21.32 1.04 -0.07
N ARG A 128 21.77 1.29 -1.30
CA ARG A 128 20.96 1.25 -2.53
C ARG A 128 20.29 -0.10 -2.71
N GLY A 129 21.04 -1.19 -2.59
CA GLY A 129 20.51 -2.55 -2.70
C GLY A 129 19.36 -2.82 -1.72
N ARG A 130 19.47 -2.33 -0.48
CA ARG A 130 18.39 -2.45 0.51
C ARG A 130 17.13 -1.67 0.12
N LEU A 131 17.26 -0.49 -0.48
CA LEU A 131 16.11 0.29 -0.97
C LEU A 131 15.44 -0.41 -2.16
N LEU A 132 16.22 -0.93 -3.11
CA LEU A 132 15.70 -1.69 -4.24
C LEU A 132 14.97 -2.96 -3.80
N GLN A 133 15.51 -3.70 -2.82
CA GLN A 133 14.85 -4.88 -2.24
C GLN A 133 13.51 -4.55 -1.57
N ARG A 134 13.34 -3.31 -1.11
CA ARG A 134 12.08 -2.81 -0.54
C ARG A 134 11.08 -2.34 -1.59
N GLY A 135 11.48 -2.31 -2.86
CA GLY A 135 10.62 -1.95 -3.99
C GLY A 135 10.66 -0.46 -4.34
N PHE A 136 11.64 0.30 -3.86
CA PHE A 136 11.90 1.64 -4.38
C PHE A 136 12.48 1.56 -5.78
N THR A 137 12.25 2.60 -6.59
CA THR A 137 12.91 2.74 -7.89
C THR A 137 14.38 3.11 -7.70
N GLN A 138 15.14 3.03 -8.79
CA GLN A 138 16.53 3.46 -8.80
C GLN A 138 16.66 4.94 -8.43
N ASP A 139 15.87 5.80 -9.08
CA ASP A 139 15.89 7.25 -8.84
C ASP A 139 15.52 7.61 -7.39
N GLN A 140 14.56 6.90 -6.78
CA GLN A 140 14.18 7.10 -5.38
C GLN A 140 15.31 6.66 -4.43
N ALA A 141 16.02 5.59 -4.77
CA ALA A 141 17.12 5.10 -3.97
C ALA A 141 18.32 6.05 -4.04
N ASP A 142 18.63 6.56 -5.23
CA ASP A 142 19.72 7.51 -5.45
C ASP A 142 19.42 8.84 -4.72
N HIS A 143 18.20 9.37 -4.84
CA HIS A 143 17.78 10.56 -4.09
C HIS A 143 17.88 10.36 -2.56
N ALA A 144 17.47 9.19 -2.05
CA ALA A 144 17.55 8.91 -0.62
C ALA A 144 19.00 8.91 -0.10
N LEU A 145 19.95 8.42 -0.90
CA LEU A 145 21.38 8.45 -0.59
C LEU A 145 21.89 9.89 -0.54
N ASP A 146 21.55 10.71 -1.53
CA ASP A 146 21.93 12.13 -1.58
C ASP A 146 21.43 12.89 -0.34
N VAL A 147 20.17 12.67 0.04
CA VAL A 147 19.57 13.28 1.24
C VAL A 147 20.28 12.82 2.52
N ALA A 148 20.56 11.52 2.66
CA ALA A 148 21.23 10.99 3.84
C ALA A 148 22.65 11.57 4.00
N GLU A 149 23.39 11.72 2.89
CA GLU A 149 24.73 12.33 2.92
C GLU A 149 24.73 13.80 3.24
N ALA A 150 23.77 14.56 2.70
CA ALA A 150 23.63 15.98 2.99
C ALA A 150 23.40 16.20 4.50
N LEU A 151 22.62 15.32 5.14
CA LEU A 151 22.37 15.35 6.58
C LEU A 151 23.60 14.93 7.42
N GLU A 152 24.39 13.95 6.96
CA GLU A 152 25.64 13.57 7.63
C GLU A 152 26.71 14.66 7.58
N LYS A 153 26.78 15.41 6.47
CA LYS A 153 27.75 16.50 6.29
C LYS A 153 27.40 17.76 7.09
N GLY A 154 26.25 17.79 7.77
CA GLY A 154 25.86 18.90 8.65
C GLY A 154 25.55 20.20 7.91
N ASP A 155 25.19 20.14 6.62
CA ASP A 155 24.79 21.32 5.87
C ASP A 155 23.32 21.64 6.18
N VAL A 156 23.07 22.09 7.41
CA VAL A 156 21.85 22.83 7.72
C VAL A 156 22.07 24.20 7.10
N PRO A 157 21.35 24.62 6.04
CA PRO A 157 21.42 26.00 5.60
C PRO A 157 20.94 26.85 6.77
N SER A 158 21.87 27.53 7.43
CA SER A 158 21.59 28.51 8.47
C SER A 158 20.76 29.61 7.82
N HIS A 159 19.45 29.48 7.85
CA HIS A 159 18.57 30.62 7.66
C HIS A 159 18.71 31.45 8.91
N GLY A 160 19.66 32.37 8.86
CA GLY A 160 19.92 33.37 9.88
C GLY A 160 18.61 34.03 10.28
N ARG A 161 18.32 33.97 11.58
CA ARG A 161 17.47 34.93 12.26
C ARG A 161 18.27 35.45 13.45
N GLY A 162 18.53 36.74 13.45
CA GLY A 162 19.18 37.48 14.53
C GLY A 162 20.30 38.34 14.03
#